data_AF-A0A2E5DZV0-F1
#
_entry.id   AF-A0A2E5DZV0-F1
#
_cell.length_a   1.000
_cell.length_b   1.000
_cell.length_c   1.000
_cell.angle_alpha   90.00
_cell.angle_beta   90.00
_cell.angle_gamma   90.00
#
_symmetry.space_group_name_H-M   'P 1'
#
loop_
_entity.id
_entity.type
_entity.pdbx_description
1 polymer ?
#
loop_
_entity_poly.entity_id
_entity_poly.type
_entity_poly.pdbx_seq_one_letter_code
_entity_poly.pdbx_strand_id
1 'polypeptide(L)'
;MGSRGPGMTYDSELPPPTHEPESFRITLYKGRSQWTFQWSAGDEASLIEYVSEFAADERVPLDWFDVAMVRQQMLQATADT
;
A
#
# COMPACT_ATOMS: atom_id res chain seq x y z
N MET A 1 47.90 36.66 -5.59
CA MET A 1 46.89 37.48 -4.87
C MET A 1 45.56 37.17 -5.54
N GLY A 2 44.75 36.22 -5.06
CA GLY A 2 43.91 36.24 -3.86
C GLY A 2 42.48 35.94 -4.36
N SER A 3 41.58 35.20 -3.76
CA SER A 3 41.52 34.55 -2.45
C SER A 3 40.42 33.46 -2.51
N ARG A 4 40.52 32.49 -1.59
CA ARG A 4 39.47 31.52 -1.21
C ARG A 4 38.19 32.24 -0.75
N GLY A 5 37.02 31.63 -0.98
CA GLY A 5 35.80 31.89 -0.19
C GLY A 5 34.53 31.23 -0.76
N PRO A 6 33.60 30.70 0.06
CA PRO A 6 32.80 29.50 -0.22
C PRO A 6 31.30 29.78 -0.43
N GLY A 7 30.53 28.77 -0.85
CA GLY A 7 29.07 28.91 -0.88
C GLY A 7 28.34 27.70 -1.41
N MET A 8 28.38 26.60 -0.66
CA MET A 8 27.23 25.68 -0.67
C MET A 8 26.02 26.45 -0.16
N THR A 9 24.98 26.57 -0.96
CA THR A 9 23.60 26.68 -0.47
C THR A 9 22.74 25.85 -1.41
N TYR A 10 22.83 24.53 -1.27
CA TYR A 10 21.65 23.70 -1.44
C TYR A 10 20.81 23.92 -0.19
N ASP A 11 20.19 25.10 -0.14
CA ASP A 11 18.91 25.30 0.52
C ASP A 11 17.87 24.74 -0.45
N SER A 12 17.92 23.44 -0.61
CA SER A 12 16.82 22.67 -1.17
C SER A 12 16.53 21.72 -0.06
N GLU A 13 15.59 22.14 0.78
CA GLU A 13 14.76 21.31 1.60
C GLU A 13 14.40 20.06 0.77
N LEU A 14 15.28 19.06 0.79
CA LEU A 14 14.88 17.69 0.60
C LEU A 14 13.72 17.58 1.58
N PRO A 15 12.49 17.24 1.13
CA PRO A 15 11.48 16.85 2.09
C PRO A 15 12.17 15.83 3.01
N PRO A 16 11.89 15.85 4.33
CA PRO A 16 12.44 14.82 5.20
C PRO A 16 12.24 13.47 4.49
N PRO A 17 13.14 12.48 4.64
CA PRO A 17 12.76 11.11 4.36
C PRO A 17 11.55 10.87 5.25
N THR A 18 10.38 11.16 4.69
CA THR A 18 9.12 10.81 5.25
C THR A 18 9.29 9.31 5.14
N HIS A 19 9.50 8.67 6.29
CA HIS A 19 9.24 7.25 6.38
C HIS A 19 7.75 7.16 6.04
N GLU A 20 7.44 7.26 4.74
CA GLU A 20 6.10 7.09 4.22
C GLU A 20 5.80 5.67 4.65
N PRO A 21 4.82 5.47 5.55
CA PRO A 21 4.48 4.14 5.97
C PRO A 21 4.25 3.34 4.70
N GLU A 22 4.99 2.25 4.53
CA GLU A 22 4.99 1.50 3.28
C GLU A 22 3.53 1.13 2.98
N SER A 23 3.01 1.81 1.96
CA SER A 23 1.60 1.80 1.63
C SER A 23 1.44 0.89 0.43
N PHE A 24 0.79 -0.24 0.65
CA PHE A 24 0.56 -1.24 -0.35
C PHE A 24 -0.85 -1.08 -0.92
N ARG A 25 -1.02 -1.48 -2.18
CA ARG A 25 -2.34 -1.57 -2.81
C ARG A 25 -2.49 -2.84 -3.61
N ILE A 26 -3.70 -3.38 -3.62
CA ILE A 26 -4.11 -4.46 -4.51
C ILE A 26 -5.41 -4.06 -5.17
N THR A 27 -5.61 -4.56 -6.39
CA THR A 27 -6.88 -4.40 -7.08
C THR A 27 -7.42 -5.77 -7.43
N LEU A 28 -8.57 -6.10 -6.85
CA LEU A 28 -9.34 -7.29 -7.18
C LEU A 28 -10.25 -6.96 -8.36
N TYR A 29 -10.25 -7.83 -9.37
CA TYR A 29 -11.15 -7.75 -10.52
C TYR A 29 -12.06 -8.98 -10.52
N LYS A 30 -13.38 -8.78 -10.48
CA LYS A 30 -14.35 -9.86 -10.64
C LYS A 30 -15.41 -9.46 -11.67
N GLY A 31 -15.31 -10.04 -12.85
CA GLY A 31 -16.16 -9.70 -13.99
C GLY A 31 -16.00 -8.23 -14.39
N ARG A 32 -17.03 -7.42 -14.15
CA ARG A 32 -17.05 -5.96 -14.44
C ARG A 32 -16.79 -5.10 -13.20
N SER A 33 -16.70 -5.71 -12.03
CA SER A 33 -16.48 -5.02 -10.77
C SER A 33 -14.99 -5.00 -10.45
N GLN A 34 -14.51 -3.87 -9.94
CA GLN A 34 -13.16 -3.73 -9.40
C GLN A 34 -13.24 -3.21 -7.97
N TRP A 35 -12.38 -3.73 -7.11
CA TRP A 35 -12.19 -3.20 -5.76
C TRP A 35 -10.71 -2.97 -5.54
N THR A 36 -10.37 -1.73 -5.21
CA THR A 36 -9.01 -1.36 -4.82
C THR A 36 -8.96 -1.32 -3.30
N PHE A 37 -8.04 -2.09 -2.74
CA PHE A 37 -7.75 -2.12 -1.31
C PHE A 37 -6.37 -1.52 -1.09
N GLN A 38 -6.27 -0.63 -0.11
CA GLN A 38 -5.03 0.05 0.28
C GLN A 38 -4.81 -0.21 1.76
N TRP A 39 -3.56 -0.49 2.13
CA TRP A 39 -3.18 -0.72 3.52
C TRP A 39 -1.74 -0.29 3.76
N SER A 40 -1.40 -0.04 5.02
CA SER A 40 -0.04 0.24 5.46
C SER A 40 0.61 -1.04 6.00
N ALA A 41 1.94 -1.11 5.99
CA ALA A 41 2.68 -2.15 6.71
C ALA A 41 2.19 -2.26 8.17
N GLY A 42 1.71 -3.43 8.58
CA GLY A 42 1.14 -3.70 9.91
C GLY A 42 -0.38 -3.70 9.98
N ASP A 43 -1.08 -3.14 8.98
CA ASP A 43 -2.55 -3.11 8.90
C ASP A 43 -3.13 -4.27 8.07
N GLU A 44 -2.33 -5.29 7.74
CA GLU A 44 -2.80 -6.40 6.89
C GLU A 44 -4.02 -7.12 7.49
N ALA A 45 -4.02 -7.34 8.80
CA ALA A 45 -5.11 -8.03 9.49
C ALA A 45 -6.44 -7.27 9.36
N SER A 46 -6.40 -5.94 9.53
CA SER A 46 -7.57 -5.06 9.41
C SER A 46 -8.16 -5.09 8.00
N LEU A 47 -7.29 -5.11 6.97
CA LEU A 47 -7.76 -5.19 5.59
C LEU A 47 -8.37 -6.55 5.27
N ILE A 48 -7.79 -7.64 5.78
CA ILE A 48 -8.35 -8.98 5.59
C ILE A 48 -9.71 -9.13 6.27
N GLU A 49 -9.87 -8.58 7.47
CA GLU A 49 -11.17 -8.55 8.15
C GLU A 49 -12.19 -7.80 7.31
N TYR A 50 -11.86 -6.58 6.85
CA TYR A 50 -12.72 -5.78 5.98
C TYR A 50 -13.11 -6.52 4.70
N VAL A 51 -12.15 -7.15 4.01
CA VAL A 51 -12.40 -7.92 2.78
C VAL A 51 -13.26 -9.16 3.06
N SER A 52 -13.09 -9.80 4.22
CA SER A 52 -13.88 -10.95 4.65
C SER A 52 -15.33 -10.57 4.93
N GLU A 53 -15.57 -9.46 5.62
CA GLU A 53 -16.91 -8.91 5.83
C GLU A 53 -17.55 -8.49 4.50
N PHE A 54 -16.76 -7.91 3.61
CA PHE A 54 -17.21 -7.49 2.29
C PHE A 54 -17.58 -8.68 1.39
N ALA A 55 -16.90 -9.82 1.53
CA ALA A 55 -17.26 -11.09 0.89
C ALA A 55 -18.42 -11.83 1.58
N ALA A 56 -18.76 -11.46 2.81
CA ALA A 56 -19.95 -12.00 3.50
C ALA A 56 -21.26 -11.34 3.02
N ASP A 57 -21.18 -10.19 2.34
CA ASP A 57 -22.34 -9.55 1.73
C ASP A 57 -22.70 -10.22 0.39
N GLU A 58 -23.85 -10.88 0.32
CA GLU A 58 -24.36 -11.56 -0.89
C GLU A 58 -24.62 -10.61 -2.08
N ARG A 59 -24.63 -9.29 -1.85
CA ARG A 59 -24.74 -8.27 -2.92
C ARG A 59 -23.42 -8.03 -3.62
N VAL A 60 -22.30 -8.44 -3.03
CA VAL A 60 -20.97 -8.35 -3.62
C VAL A 60 -20.67 -9.70 -4.25
N PRO A 61 -20.25 -9.75 -5.53
CA PRO A 61 -19.82 -11.00 -6.12
C PRO A 61 -18.38 -11.28 -5.68
N LEU A 62 -18.10 -11.38 -4.39
CA LEU A 62 -16.82 -11.82 -3.82
C LEU A 62 -17.08 -13.05 -2.98
N ASP A 63 -16.19 -14.03 -3.05
CA ASP A 63 -16.29 -15.27 -2.30
C ASP A 63 -15.08 -15.43 -1.38
N TRP A 64 -15.16 -16.37 -0.45
CA TRP A 64 -14.06 -16.74 0.45
C TRP A 64 -12.72 -17.03 -0.28
N PHE A 65 -12.78 -17.46 -1.54
CA PHE A 65 -11.60 -17.65 -2.38
C PHE A 65 -10.91 -16.32 -2.76
N ASP A 66 -11.69 -15.29 -3.08
CA ASP A 66 -11.16 -13.96 -3.38
C ASP A 66 -10.46 -13.36 -2.15
N VAL A 67 -11.02 -13.58 -0.96
CA VAL A 67 -10.42 -13.19 0.32
C VAL A 67 -9.06 -13.87 0.51
N ALA A 68 -9.00 -15.19 0.29
CA ALA A 68 -7.75 -15.95 0.39
C ALA A 68 -6.71 -15.48 -0.64
N MET A 69 -7.15 -15.15 -1.85
CA MET A 69 -6.29 -14.62 -2.92
C MET A 69 -5.76 -13.22 -2.58
N VAL A 70 -6.59 -12.35 -2.02
CA VAL A 70 -6.17 -11.04 -1.49
C VAL A 70 -5.10 -11.21 -0.43
N ARG A 71 -5.33 -12.10 0.54
CA ARG A 71 -4.35 -12.39 1.59
C ARG A 71 -3.02 -12.84 1.01
N GLN A 72 -3.04 -13.74 0.04
CA GLN A 72 -1.80 -14.20 -0.61
C GLN A 72 -1.08 -13.05 -1.34
N GLN A 73 -1.82 -12.22 -2.08
CA GLN A 73 -1.25 -11.05 -2.77
C GLN A 73 -0.68 -10.03 -1.80
N MET A 74 -1.33 -9.82 -0.65
CA MET A 74 -0.83 -8.95 0.41
C MET A 74 0.49 -9.47 0.97
N LEU A 75 0.57 -10.76 1.29
CA LEU A 75 1.80 -11.39 1.78
C LEU A 75 2.94 -11.29 0.75
N GLN A 76 2.64 -11.37 -0.55
CA GLN A 76 3.64 -11.17 -1.59
C GLN A 76 4.08 -9.71 -1.71
N ALA A 77 3.14 -8.77 -1.57
CA ALA A 77 3.43 -7.34 -1.63
C ALA A 77 4.27 -6.89 -0.44
N THR A 78 4.04 -7.43 0.77
CA THR A 78 4.79 -7.06 1.98
C THR A 78 6.09 -7.83 2.17
N ALA A 79 6.28 -8.97 1.49
CA ALA A 79 7.50 -9.78 1.58
C ALA A 79 8.67 -9.29 0.70
N ASP A 80 8.43 -8.36 -0.23
CA ASP A 80 9.47 -7.79 -1.14
C ASP A 80 10.17 -6.53 -0.56
N THR A 81 9.83 -6.16 0.69
CA THR A 81 10.36 -5.01 1.44
C THR A 81 11.51 -5.39 2.37
#